data_AF-A0A2M8LX32-F1
#
_entry.id   AF-A0A2M8LX32-F1
#
_cell.length_a   1.000
_cell.length_b   1.000
_cell.length_c   1.000
_cell.angle_alpha   90.00
_cell.angle_beta   90.00
_cell.angle_gamma   90.00
#
_symmetry.space_group_name_H-M   'P 1'
#
loop_
_entity.id
_entity.type
_entity.pdbx_description
1 polymer ?
#
loop_
_entity_poly.entity_id
_entity_poly.type
_entity_poly.pdbx_seq_one_letter_code
_entity_poly.pdbx_strand_id
1 'polypeptide(L)' 'MWVSVEVTNQGGESASYEIEIRVTGPEGFNATVRATTNVLAPGEQASQAHTAMDMSGAPVPERAEVSIVSVTRAPS' A
#
# COMPACT_ATOMS: atom_id res chain seq x y z
N MET A 1 -8.59 6.24 8.08
CA MET A 1 -7.21 6.74 8.33
C MET A 1 -6.45 6.81 7.01
N TRP A 2 -5.37 7.60 6.91
CA TRP A 2 -4.57 7.71 5.69
C TRP A 2 -3.32 6.84 5.77
N VAL A 3 -2.98 6.18 4.66
CA VAL A 3 -1.76 5.39 4.48
C VAL A 3 -1.03 5.91 3.26
N SER A 4 0.23 6.30 3.43
CA SER A 4 1.11 6.70 2.34
C SER A 4 1.98 5.53 1.90
N VAL A 5 2.14 5.36 0.60
CA VAL A 5 2.93 4.30 -0.02
C VAL A 5 3.94 4.93 -0.95
N GLU A 6 5.21 4.59 -0.76
CA GLU A 6 6.32 4.99 -1.62
C GLU A 6 6.88 3.74 -2.30
N VAL A 7 6.96 3.77 -3.63
CA VAL A 7 7.43 2.64 -4.45
C VAL A 7 8.56 3.13 -5.33
N THR A 8 9.71 2.45 -5.27
CA THR A 8 10.86 2.73 -6.13
C THR A 8 11.16 1.51 -6.98
N ASN A 9 11.26 1.67 -8.30
CA ASN A 9 11.63 0.56 -9.19
C ASN A 9 13.14 0.32 -9.14
N GLN A 10 13.57 -0.70 -8.39
CA GLN A 10 14.98 -1.10 -8.31
C GLN A 10 15.40 -2.12 -9.39
N GLY A 11 14.48 -2.50 -10.28
CA GLY A 11 14.76 -3.40 -11.40
C GLY A 11 15.46 -2.69 -12.56
N GLY A 12 16.04 -3.49 -13.48
CA GLY A 12 16.69 -2.97 -14.69
C GLY A 12 15.74 -2.63 -15.84
N GLU A 13 14.43 -2.90 -15.68
CA GLU A 13 13.39 -2.70 -16.69
C GLU A 13 12.25 -1.87 -16.11
N SER A 14 11.51 -1.19 -16.98
CA SER A 14 10.27 -0.51 -16.62
C SER A 14 9.25 -1.51 -16.08
N ALA A 15 8.49 -1.13 -15.06
CA ALA A 15 7.48 -2.01 -14.46
C ALA A 15 6.39 -1.23 -13.72
N SER A 16 5.20 -1.81 -13.65
CA SER A 16 4.16 -1.41 -12.70
C SER A 16 4.14 -2.34 -11.48
N TYR A 17 3.55 -1.86 -10.39
CA TYR A 17 3.50 -2.57 -9.11
C TYR A 17 2.08 -2.58 -8.58
N GLU A 18 1.66 -3.73 -8.04
CA GLU A 18 0.48 -3.87 -7.18
C GLU A 18 0.94 -4.24 -5.77
N ILE A 19 0.47 -3.49 -4.78
CA ILE A 19 0.85 -3.65 -3.38
C ILE A 19 -0.41 -3.86 -2.56
N GLU A 20 -0.46 -4.95 -1.80
CA GLU A 20 -1.48 -5.18 -0.79
C GLU A 20 -0.92 -4.85 0.60
N ILE A 21 -1.60 -3.97 1.32
CA ILE A 21 -1.20 -3.47 2.64
C ILE A 21 -2.31 -3.80 3.62
N ARG A 22 -1.95 -4.37 4.76
CA ARG A 22 -2.87 -4.62 5.85
C ARG A 22 -2.62 -3.64 6.98
N VAL A 23 -3.70 -3.03 7.45
CA VAL A 23 -3.72 -2.08 8.55
C VAL A 23 -4.60 -2.64 9.65
N THR A 24 -4.00 -2.92 10.80
CA THR A 24 -4.70 -3.45 11.97
C THR A 24 -4.61 -2.49 13.13
N GLY A 25 -5.61 -2.49 14.00
CA GLY A 25 -5.62 -1.66 15.21
C GLY A 25 -6.19 -2.39 16.42
N PRO A 26 -5.98 -1.83 17.62
CA PRO A 26 -6.74 -2.22 18.81
C PRO A 26 -8.25 -2.13 18.55
N GLU A 27 -9.05 -2.89 19.31
CA GLU A 27 -10.51 -2.96 19.15
C GLU A 27 -11.00 -3.58 17.82
N GLY A 28 -10.13 -4.29 17.10
CA GLY A 28 -10.52 -5.10 15.95
C GLY A 28 -10.54 -4.39 14.59
N PHE A 29 -10.04 -3.14 14.52
CA PHE A 29 -9.87 -2.44 13.25
C PHE A 29 -9.01 -3.27 12.30
N ASN A 30 -9.50 -3.54 11.09
CA ASN A 30 -8.79 -4.34 10.10
C ASN A 30 -9.17 -3.93 8.67
N ALA A 31 -8.27 -3.18 8.04
CA ALA A 31 -8.45 -2.70 6.68
C ALA A 31 -7.38 -3.25 5.74
N THR A 32 -7.78 -3.56 4.51
CA THR A 32 -6.87 -3.88 3.41
C THR A 32 -6.85 -2.71 2.44
N VAL A 33 -5.66 -2.19 2.17
CA VAL A 33 -5.41 -1.15 1.16
C VAL A 33 -4.70 -1.81 -0.02
N ARG A 34 -5.20 -1.53 -1.24
CA ARG A 34 -4.54 -1.91 -2.49
C ARG A 34 -4.04 -0.68 -3.19
N ALA A 35 -2.74 -0.63 -3.47
CA ALA A 35 -2.09 0.44 -4.20
C ALA A 35 -1.55 -0.10 -5.52
N THR A 36 -1.72 0.64 -6.60
CA THR A 36 -1.17 0.32 -7.91
C THR A 36 -0.38 1.50 -8.46
N THR A 37 0.77 1.25 -9.05
CA THR A 37 1.56 2.31 -9.71
C THR A 37 1.28 2.32 -11.21
N ASN A 38 1.50 3.48 -11.84
CA ASN A 38 1.81 3.51 -13.28
C ASN A 38 3.13 2.76 -13.55
N VAL A 39 3.49 2.62 -14.83
CA VAL A 39 4.81 2.10 -15.21
C VAL A 39 5.89 3.07 -14.73
N LEU A 40 6.86 2.55 -13.98
CA LEU A 40 8.01 3.28 -13.47
C LEU A 40 9.27 2.83 -14.22
N ALA A 41 10.07 3.77 -14.71
CA ALA A 41 11.39 3.49 -15.27
C ALA A 41 12.38 2.98 -14.18
N PRO A 42 13.52 2.36 -14.55
CA PRO A 42 14.56 2.00 -13.58
C PRO A 42 15.00 3.20 -12.74
N GLY A 43 14.91 3.06 -11.42
CA GLY A 43 15.23 4.10 -10.43
C GLY A 43 14.11 5.13 -10.19
N GLU A 44 13.01 5.10 -10.95
CA GLU A 44 11.89 6.01 -10.76
C GLU A 44 11.09 5.64 -9.50
N GLN A 45 10.52 6.68 -8.87
CA GLN A 45 9.72 6.57 -7.66
C GLN A 45 8.31 7.13 -7.86
N ALA A 46 7.32 6.46 -7.27
CA ALA A 46 5.96 6.96 -7.11
C ALA A 46 5.55 7.02 -5.64
N SER A 47 4.80 8.06 -5.29
CA SER A 47 4.21 8.25 -3.96
C SER A 47 2.70 8.41 -4.08
N GLN A 48 1.94 7.67 -3.26
CA GLN A 48 0.48 7.71 -3.25
C GLN A 48 -0.05 7.70 -1.82
N ALA A 49 -1.25 8.27 -1.63
CA ALA A 49 -1.95 8.25 -0.35
C ALA A 49 -3.34 7.61 -0.53
N HIS A 50 -3.66 6.67 0.34
CA HIS A 50 -4.92 5.93 0.31
C HIS A 50 -5.65 6.04 1.65
N THR A 51 -6.98 5.97 1.61
CA THR A 51 -7.79 5.84 2.82
C THR A 51 -7.92 4.36 3.17
N ALA A 52 -7.40 3.95 4.33
CA ALA A 52 -7.73 2.66 4.91
C ALA A 52 -9.08 2.77 5.62
N MET A 53 -10.03 1.95 5.15
CA MET A 53 -11.39 1.88 5.63
C MET A 53 -11.70 0.48 6.14
N ASP A 54 -12.05 0.39 7.41
CA ASP A 54 -12.58 -0.83 8.00
C ASP A 54 -14.08 -0.94 7.67
N MET A 55 -14.48 -2.10 7.16
CA MET A 55 -15.87 -2.35 6.76
C MET A 55 -16.74 -2.83 7.92
N SER A 56 -16.14 -3.20 9.07
CA SER A 56 -16.85 -3.67 10.25
C SER A 56 -17.38 -2.53 11.12
N GLY A 57 -16.92 -1.30 10.88
CA GLY A 57 -17.31 -0.10 11.62
C GLY A 57 -16.52 0.11 12.90
N ALA A 58 -15.38 -0.58 13.07
CA ALA A 58 -14.48 -0.37 14.18
C ALA A 58 -13.99 1.10 14.21
N PRO A 59 -13.81 1.70 15.40
CA PRO A 59 -13.26 3.05 15.50
C PRO A 59 -11.87 3.10 14.88
N VAL A 60 -11.53 4.26 14.29
CA VAL A 60 -10.18 4.48 13.77
C VAL A 60 -9.19 4.51 14.95
N PRO A 61 -8.16 3.64 14.97
CA PRO A 61 -7.25 3.54 16.10
C PRO A 61 -6.28 4.73 16.14
N GLU A 62 -5.89 5.17 17.34
CA GLU A 62 -4.81 6.16 17.51
C GLU A 62 -3.43 5.60 17.12
N ARG A 63 -3.25 4.29 17.30
CA ARG A 63 -2.05 3.55 16.91
C ARG A 63 -2.45 2.32 16.13
N ALA A 64 -2.03 2.26 14.88
CA ALA A 64 -2.24 1.12 14.01
C ALA A 64 -0.91 0.41 13.74
N GLU A 65 -0.99 -0.89 13.49
CA GLU A 65 0.06 -1.67 12.87
C GLU A 65 -0.18 -1.72 11.36
N VAL A 66 0.88 -1.50 10.59
CA VAL A 66 0.84 -1.49 9.13
C VAL A 66 1.84 -2.51 8.63
N SER A 67 1.40 -3.38 7.72
CA SER A 67 2.25 -4.39 7.10
C SER A 67 1.99 -4.48 5.61
N ILE A 68 3.06 -4.64 4.83
CA ILE A 68 2.93 -5.00 3.42
C ILE A 68 2.70 -6.52 3.37
N VAL A 69 1.57 -6.93 2.81
CA VAL A 69 1.19 -8.33 2.66
C VAL A 69 1.83 -8.91 1.40
N SER A 70 1.79 -8.17 0.30
CA SER A 70 2.37 -8.59 -0.97
C SER A 70 2.78 -7.41 -1.83
N VAL A 71 3.74 -7.67 -2.70
CA VAL A 71 4.15 -6.79 -3.80
C VAL A 71 4.27 -7.63 -5.05
N THR A 72 3.48 -7.31 -6.08
CA THR A 72 3.54 -7.94 -7.39
C THR A 72 4.14 -6.94 -8.37
N ARG A 73 5.25 -7.33 -9.03
CA ARG A 73 5.90 -6.56 -10.09
C ARG A 73 5.46 -7.08 -11.45
N ALA A 74 5.03 -6.19 -12.35
CA ALA A 74 4.70 -6.49 -13.74
C ALA A 74 5.65 -5.71 -14.68
N PRO A 75 6.68 -6.35 -15.27
CA PRO A 75 7.57 -5.72 -16.24
C PRO A 75 6.81 -5.25 -17.50
N SER A 76 7.29 -4.20 -18.16
CA SER A 76 6.78 -3.68 -19.44
C SER A 76 7.87 -3.57 -20.50
#